data_AF-A0A7W0MDW6-F1
#
_entry.id   AF-A0A7W0MDW6-F1
#
_cell.length_a   1.000
_cell.length_b   1.000
_cell.length_c   1.000
_cell.angle_alpha   90.00
_cell.angle_beta   90.00
_cell.angle_gamma   90.00
#
_symmetry.space_group_name_H-M   'P 1'
#
loop_
_entity.id
_entity.type
_entity.pdbx_description
1 polymer ?
#
loop_
_entity_poly.entity_id
_entity_poly.type
_entity_poly.pdbx_seq_one_letter_code
_entity_poly.pdbx_strand_id
1 'polypeptide(L)'
;MKTVAGIFQNRADAERAVESLRALGVADRYIDLLSPGTSAAQLDAQVTTTETEQPGMGKALGGTVGGAMGAAGGVTLGAAAASLLIPGVGPVIAAGLIGAALFGVGGAAAGAAAGNALEDNIAEGLPHDELYVYEDALRQGRTVVIAVAEDGEPATQAQDVLAQAGAESVDAAREDWWIGLRDAEKEQYTAEQGRDFETDETLYRQGYEAAHHPRARGLSLDQSAENLRGKYGDSYEHPAFRRGYERGQRRYSELRESRQS
;
A
#
# COMPACT_ATOMS: atom_id res chain seq x y z
N MET A 1 -11.00 -8.00 15.63
CA MET A 1 -11.23 -7.62 14.21
C MET A 1 -10.00 -8.06 13.45
N LYS A 2 -10.18 -8.58 12.24
CA LYS A 2 -9.10 -9.00 11.34
C LYS A 2 -9.23 -8.26 10.03
N THR A 3 -8.10 -7.79 9.51
CA THR A 3 -8.05 -7.23 8.16
C THR A 3 -7.63 -8.30 7.18
N VAL A 4 -8.30 -8.30 6.03
CA VAL A 4 -7.97 -9.10 4.87
C VAL A 4 -7.73 -8.16 3.69
N ALA A 5 -6.80 -8.53 2.82
CA ALA A 5 -6.49 -7.74 1.64
C ALA A 5 -6.27 -8.64 0.42
N GLY A 6 -6.60 -8.10 -0.74
CA GLY A 6 -6.48 -8.78 -2.02
C GLY A 6 -5.95 -7.83 -3.09
N ILE A 7 -5.02 -8.32 -3.90
CA ILE A 7 -4.37 -7.52 -4.95
C ILE A 7 -4.86 -8.02 -6.31
N PHE A 8 -5.45 -7.11 -7.08
CA PHE A 8 -6.09 -7.38 -8.35
C PHE A 8 -5.29 -6.78 -9.49
N GLN A 9 -5.26 -7.48 -10.63
CA GLN A 9 -4.56 -7.01 -11.83
C GLN A 9 -5.19 -5.75 -12.42
N ASN A 10 -6.50 -5.60 -12.27
CA ASN A 10 -7.24 -4.45 -12.77
C ASN A 10 -8.33 -4.04 -11.79
N ARG A 11 -8.82 -2.82 -11.98
CA ARG A 11 -9.83 -2.20 -11.13
C ARG A 11 -11.20 -2.87 -11.20
N ALA A 12 -11.59 -3.37 -12.38
CA ALA A 12 -12.91 -3.98 -12.56
C ALA A 12 -13.07 -5.26 -11.72
N ASP A 13 -12.00 -6.07 -11.59
CA ASP A 13 -12.00 -7.27 -10.74
C ASP A 13 -12.10 -6.90 -9.25
N ALA A 14 -11.38 -5.86 -8.83
CA ALA A 14 -11.46 -5.32 -7.49
C ALA A 14 -12.86 -4.80 -7.14
N GLU A 15 -13.52 -4.10 -8.07
CA GLU A 15 -14.89 -3.58 -7.87
C GLU A 15 -15.91 -4.72 -7.71
N ARG A 16 -15.78 -5.79 -8.49
CA ARG A 16 -16.61 -7.00 -8.30
C ARG A 16 -16.38 -7.66 -6.94
N ALA A 17 -15.14 -7.67 -6.47
CA ALA A 17 -14.81 -8.19 -5.14
C ALA A 17 -15.45 -7.35 -4.04
N VAL A 18 -15.41 -6.01 -4.16
CA VAL A 18 -16.10 -5.09 -3.25
C VAL A 18 -17.60 -5.33 -3.21
N GLU A 19 -18.25 -5.51 -4.36
CA GLU A 19 -19.68 -5.86 -4.42
C GLU A 19 -19.98 -7.19 -3.71
N SER A 20 -19.10 -8.17 -3.86
CA SER A 20 -19.22 -9.48 -3.22
C SER A 20 -19.03 -9.38 -1.69
N LEU A 21 -18.10 -8.55 -1.22
CA LEU A 21 -17.91 -8.26 0.22
C LEU A 21 -19.13 -7.56 0.82
N ARG A 22 -19.74 -6.62 0.09
CA ARG A 22 -21.02 -5.98 0.50
C ARG A 22 -22.15 -6.99 0.60
N ALA A 23 -22.27 -7.89 -0.37
CA ALA A 23 -23.28 -8.94 -0.37
C ALA A 23 -23.09 -9.92 0.81
N LEU A 24 -21.84 -10.12 1.26
CA LEU A 24 -21.49 -10.86 2.47
C LEU A 24 -21.85 -10.10 3.76
N GLY A 25 -22.15 -8.80 3.69
CA GLY A 25 -22.53 -7.97 4.83
C GLY A 25 -21.41 -7.08 5.38
N VAL A 26 -20.25 -7.03 4.72
CA VAL A 26 -19.17 -6.09 5.10
C VAL A 26 -19.62 -4.68 4.73
N ALA A 27 -19.72 -3.80 5.73
CA ALA A 27 -20.16 -2.43 5.51
C ALA A 27 -19.10 -1.59 4.76
N ASP A 28 -19.53 -0.69 3.87
CA ASP A 28 -18.65 0.19 3.07
C ASP A 28 -17.58 0.93 3.88
N ARG A 29 -17.87 1.28 5.14
CA ARG A 29 -16.92 1.95 6.04
C ARG A 29 -15.71 1.08 6.44
N TYR A 30 -15.78 -0.23 6.20
CA TYR A 30 -14.74 -1.22 6.46
C TYR A 30 -14.12 -1.76 5.18
N ILE A 31 -14.42 -1.17 4.03
CA ILE A 31 -13.85 -1.57 2.74
C ILE A 31 -13.13 -0.37 2.12
N ASP A 32 -11.88 -0.60 1.73
CA ASP A 32 -11.08 0.35 0.98
C ASP A 32 -10.64 -0.25 -0.34
N LEU A 33 -10.65 0.58 -1.37
CA LEU A 33 -10.14 0.27 -2.70
C LEU A 33 -9.09 1.32 -3.06
N LEU A 34 -7.89 0.85 -3.36
CA LEU A 34 -6.74 1.66 -3.75
C LEU A 34 -6.38 1.32 -5.19
N SER A 35 -6.42 2.31 -6.09
CA SER A 35 -6.12 2.10 -7.50
C SER A 35 -5.13 3.15 -7.99
N PRO A 36 -4.23 2.80 -8.94
CA PRO A 36 -3.34 3.77 -9.55
C PRO A 36 -4.15 4.90 -10.19
N GLY A 37 -3.80 6.14 -9.87
CA GLY A 37 -4.38 7.33 -10.44
C GLY A 37 -3.65 7.76 -11.71
N THR A 38 -4.33 8.50 -12.57
CA THR A 38 -3.68 9.14 -13.72
C THR A 38 -2.99 10.42 -13.27
N SER A 39 -1.74 10.64 -13.70
CA SER A 39 -1.02 11.89 -13.40
C SER A 39 -1.59 13.07 -14.19
N ALA A 40 -1.50 14.27 -13.63
CA ALA A 40 -1.90 15.51 -14.32
C ALA A 40 -1.15 15.68 -15.66
N ALA A 41 0.13 15.28 -15.72
CA ALA A 41 0.93 15.31 -16.95
C ALA A 41 0.45 14.30 -18.01
N GLN A 42 -0.05 13.12 -17.61
CA GLN A 42 -0.63 12.15 -18.54
C GLN A 42 -2.05 12.54 -18.97
N LEU A 43 -2.82 13.19 -18.10
CA LEU A 43 -4.09 13.82 -18.47
C LEU A 43 -3.85 14.92 -19.50
N ASP A 44 -2.89 15.82 -19.28
CA ASP A 44 -2.52 16.89 -20.22
C ASP A 44 -1.97 16.34 -21.56
N ALA A 45 -1.19 15.25 -21.54
CA ALA A 45 -0.69 14.61 -22.76
C ALA A 45 -1.78 13.87 -23.56
N GLN A 46 -2.82 13.35 -22.88
CA GLN A 46 -4.01 12.78 -23.53
C GLN A 46 -4.95 13.85 -24.08
N VAL A 47 -4.87 15.10 -23.61
CA VAL A 47 -5.44 16.27 -24.30
C VAL A 47 -4.50 16.68 -25.46
N THR A 48 -4.24 15.74 -26.38
CA THR A 48 -3.80 16.13 -27.72
C THR A 48 -5.02 16.70 -28.43
N THR A 49 -5.07 18.03 -28.51
CA THR A 49 -5.92 18.87 -29.38
C THR A 49 -6.57 18.13 -30.55
N THR A 50 -7.78 17.62 -30.35
CA THR A 50 -8.79 17.57 -31.41
C THR A 50 -9.50 18.91 -31.37
N GLU A 51 -9.18 19.79 -32.31
CA GLU A 51 -9.77 21.12 -32.46
C GLU A 51 -11.26 21.06 -32.82
N THR A 52 -12.14 20.61 -31.93
CA THR A 52 -13.59 20.69 -32.19
C THR A 52 -14.54 20.67 -30.99
N GLU A 53 -14.08 20.69 -29.73
CA GLU A 53 -15.01 20.70 -28.59
C GLU A 53 -15.12 22.07 -27.90
N GLN A 54 -16.38 22.43 -27.57
CA GLN A 54 -16.80 23.75 -27.13
C GLN A 54 -16.09 24.25 -25.85
N PRO A 55 -15.94 25.58 -25.67
CA PRO A 55 -15.33 26.14 -24.47
C PRO A 55 -16.22 25.84 -23.25
N GLY A 56 -15.80 24.90 -22.41
CA GLY A 56 -16.50 24.59 -21.16
C GLY A 56 -16.31 23.19 -20.59
N MET A 57 -15.89 22.20 -21.38
CA MET A 57 -15.79 20.80 -20.91
C MET A 57 -14.41 20.38 -20.36
N GLY A 58 -13.37 21.20 -20.56
CA GLY A 58 -11.98 20.87 -20.18
C GLY A 58 -11.57 21.18 -18.73
N LYS A 59 -12.47 21.67 -17.88
CA LYS A 59 -12.14 22.08 -16.49
C LYS A 59 -12.41 21.01 -15.42
N ALA A 60 -12.85 19.81 -15.79
CA ALA A 60 -13.21 18.77 -14.83
C ALA A 60 -12.05 17.86 -14.37
N LEU A 61 -10.82 18.05 -14.88
CA LEU A 61 -9.70 17.12 -14.62
C LEU A 61 -8.42 17.75 -14.03
N GLY A 62 -8.37 19.09 -13.92
CA GLY A 62 -7.21 19.81 -13.36
C GLY A 62 -7.44 20.27 -11.92
N GLY A 63 -7.22 19.38 -10.95
CA GLY A 63 -7.32 19.66 -9.52
C GLY A 63 -5.96 19.57 -8.86
N THR A 64 -5.15 20.64 -8.98
CA THR A 64 -4.01 20.87 -8.09
C THR A 64 -4.50 20.91 -6.65
N VAL A 65 -3.95 20.03 -5.81
CA VAL A 65 -3.95 20.11 -4.33
C VAL A 65 -5.32 20.45 -3.74
N GLY A 66 -6.12 19.41 -3.49
CA GLY A 66 -7.36 19.53 -2.71
C GLY A 66 -8.60 19.76 -3.56
N GLY A 67 -9.16 18.68 -4.08
CA GLY A 67 -10.45 18.71 -4.75
C GLY A 67 -10.69 17.38 -5.43
N ALA A 68 -11.61 16.59 -4.89
CA ALA A 68 -12.04 15.32 -5.46
C ALA A 68 -12.29 15.45 -6.96
N MET A 69 -11.49 14.76 -7.77
CA MET A 69 -11.73 14.62 -9.20
C MET A 69 -11.80 13.14 -9.54
N GLY A 70 -13.02 12.70 -9.84
CA GLY A 70 -13.30 11.38 -10.37
C GLY A 70 -12.66 11.23 -11.74
N ALA A 71 -11.65 10.36 -11.84
CA ALA A 71 -11.02 10.04 -13.11
C ALA A 71 -11.85 8.97 -13.82
N ALA A 72 -12.71 9.44 -14.73
CA ALA A 72 -13.26 8.74 -15.90
C ALA A 72 -13.53 7.22 -15.74
N GLY A 73 -14.56 6.86 -14.96
CA GLY A 73 -15.06 5.48 -14.87
C GLY A 73 -15.32 5.04 -13.42
N GLY A 74 -16.50 5.39 -12.89
CA GLY A 74 -17.16 4.74 -11.73
C GLY A 74 -16.41 4.68 -10.39
N VAL A 75 -16.46 5.74 -9.57
CA VAL A 75 -16.13 5.62 -8.12
C VAL A 75 -17.42 5.35 -7.35
N THR A 76 -17.54 4.22 -6.63
CA THR A 76 -18.46 4.13 -5.48
C THR A 76 -18.06 3.11 -4.41
N LEU A 77 -17.42 3.60 -3.35
CA LEU A 77 -17.64 3.14 -1.97
C LEU A 77 -18.05 4.35 -1.09
N GLY A 78 -19.35 4.46 -0.78
CA GLY A 78 -19.90 5.35 0.24
C GLY A 78 -20.10 6.84 -0.06
N ALA A 79 -19.06 7.68 0.05
CA ALA A 79 -19.15 9.15 -0.12
C ALA A 79 -17.77 9.85 -0.17
N ALA A 80 -16.67 9.12 0.01
CA ALA A 80 -15.33 9.69 0.12
C ALA A 80 -14.38 8.94 -0.82
N ALA A 81 -13.88 9.67 -1.81
CA ALA A 81 -12.69 9.29 -2.55
C ALA A 81 -11.69 10.43 -2.45
N ALA A 82 -10.45 10.07 -2.15
CA ALA A 82 -9.34 11.00 -2.08
C ALA A 82 -8.30 10.59 -3.12
N SER A 83 -7.77 11.56 -3.84
CA SER A 83 -6.50 11.38 -4.53
C SER A 83 -5.37 11.69 -3.56
N LEU A 84 -4.36 10.83 -3.55
CA LEU A 84 -3.12 11.05 -2.82
C LEU A 84 -1.93 10.82 -3.75
N LEU A 85 -0.86 11.58 -3.56
CA LEU A 85 0.38 11.37 -4.27
C LEU A 85 1.30 10.53 -3.39
N ILE A 86 1.50 9.26 -3.76
CA ILE A 86 2.38 8.35 -3.02
C ILE A 86 3.77 8.39 -3.66
N PRO A 87 4.81 8.75 -2.92
CA PRO A 87 6.17 8.81 -3.45
C PRO A 87 6.66 7.47 -4.01
N GLY A 88 7.26 7.51 -5.20
CA GLY A 88 7.74 6.31 -5.89
C GLY A 88 6.64 5.42 -6.47
N VAL A 89 5.36 5.70 -6.17
CA VAL A 89 4.20 5.01 -6.75
C VAL A 89 3.51 5.92 -7.77
N GLY A 90 3.38 7.21 -7.46
CA GLY A 90 2.66 8.20 -8.24
C GLY A 90 1.28 8.52 -7.66
N PRO A 91 0.40 9.17 -8.43
CA PRO A 91 -0.97 9.44 -8.02
C PRO A 91 -1.70 8.13 -7.73
N VAL A 92 -2.47 8.10 -6.66
CA VAL A 92 -3.32 6.98 -6.26
C VAL A 92 -4.68 7.51 -5.92
N ILE A 93 -5.71 6.78 -6.33
CA ILE A 93 -7.10 7.01 -5.95
C ILE A 93 -7.41 6.04 -4.82
N ALA A 94 -7.77 6.57 -3.65
CA ALA A 94 -8.30 5.81 -2.54
C ALA A 94 -9.81 6.06 -2.42
N ALA A 95 -10.60 5.00 -2.49
CA ALA A 95 -12.04 5.02 -2.22
C ALA A 95 -12.32 4.21 -0.95
N GLY A 96 -12.94 4.83 0.04
CA GLY A 96 -13.06 4.26 1.39
C GLY A 96 -12.55 5.23 2.46
N LEU A 97 -12.81 4.90 3.72
CA LEU A 97 -12.53 5.79 4.85
C LEU A 97 -11.14 5.55 5.48
N ILE A 98 -10.48 4.42 5.19
CA ILE A 98 -9.26 4.00 5.88
C ILE A 98 -7.99 4.24 5.02
N GLY A 99 -8.13 4.37 3.70
CA GLY A 99 -7.01 4.55 2.76
C GLY A 99 -6.04 5.68 3.11
N ALA A 100 -6.52 6.80 3.65
CA ALA A 100 -5.66 7.92 4.05
C ALA A 100 -4.80 7.62 5.30
N ALA A 101 -5.29 6.77 6.21
CA ALA A 101 -4.56 6.36 7.40
C ALA A 101 -3.38 5.44 7.06
N LEU A 102 -3.58 4.53 6.10
CA LEU A 102 -2.56 3.57 5.66
C LEU A 102 -1.29 4.25 5.13
N PHE A 103 -1.44 5.30 4.33
CA PHE A 103 -0.31 5.99 3.70
C PHE A 103 0.21 7.20 4.50
N GLY A 104 -0.28 7.40 5.73
CA GLY A 104 0.21 8.47 6.61
C GLY A 104 0.02 9.89 6.06
N VAL A 105 -0.87 10.08 5.08
CA VAL A 105 -1.17 11.39 4.49
C VAL A 105 -2.01 12.26 5.44
N GLY A 106 -2.59 11.66 6.48
CA GLY A 106 -3.41 12.35 7.49
C GLY A 106 -2.66 12.68 8.78
N GLY A 107 -1.78 13.67 8.79
CA GLY A 107 -1.45 14.37 10.03
C GLY A 107 -2.65 15.19 10.47
N ALA A 108 -3.48 14.68 11.39
CA ALA A 108 -4.69 15.29 11.96
C ALA A 108 -5.80 15.78 10.99
N ALA A 109 -5.53 15.98 9.70
CA ALA A 109 -6.45 16.60 8.74
C ALA A 109 -7.47 15.63 8.12
N ALA A 110 -7.22 14.32 8.18
CA ALA A 110 -8.23 13.32 7.82
C ALA A 110 -9.25 13.06 8.95
N GLY A 111 -8.97 13.54 10.17
CA GLY A 111 -9.74 13.25 11.38
C GLY A 111 -10.97 14.13 11.64
N ALA A 112 -11.27 15.13 10.80
CA ALA A 112 -12.38 16.06 11.07
C ALA A 112 -13.68 15.73 10.29
N ALA A 113 -13.63 14.95 9.21
CA ALA A 113 -14.83 14.60 8.43
C ALA A 113 -15.49 13.27 8.85
N ALA A 114 -14.77 12.40 9.58
CA ALA A 114 -15.27 11.13 10.11
C ALA A 114 -15.51 11.27 11.63
N GLY A 115 -16.55 12.01 12.01
CA GLY A 115 -16.90 12.19 13.43
C GLY A 115 -17.13 10.85 14.16
N ASN A 116 -16.44 10.69 15.29
CA ASN A 116 -16.77 9.80 16.42
C ASN A 116 -16.95 8.28 16.23
N ALA A 117 -16.78 7.69 15.04
CA ALA A 117 -17.18 6.28 14.82
C ALA A 117 -16.10 5.33 14.26
N LEU A 118 -14.87 5.79 14.05
CA LEU A 118 -13.76 4.92 13.66
C LEU A 118 -13.00 4.52 14.93
N GLU A 119 -13.54 3.53 15.63
CA GLU A 119 -13.03 3.02 16.91
C GLU A 119 -11.53 2.69 16.86
N ASP A 120 -10.84 2.86 18.00
CA ASP A 120 -9.41 2.60 18.19
C ASP A 120 -8.93 1.24 17.64
N ASN A 121 -9.85 0.28 17.48
CA ASN A 121 -9.59 -1.09 17.03
C ASN A 121 -9.28 -1.24 15.53
N ILE A 122 -9.67 -0.29 14.67
CA ILE A 122 -9.38 -0.39 13.21
C ILE A 122 -7.93 -0.02 12.93
N ALA A 123 -7.36 0.95 13.66
CA ALA A 123 -5.96 1.32 13.54
C ALA A 123 -5.02 0.16 13.90
N GLU A 124 -5.46 -0.72 14.81
CA GLU A 124 -4.72 -1.92 15.21
C GLU A 124 -4.84 -3.05 14.18
N GLY A 125 -5.96 -3.11 13.45
CA GLY A 125 -6.19 -4.08 12.38
C GLY A 125 -5.55 -3.73 11.04
N LEU A 126 -5.16 -2.48 10.81
CA LEU A 126 -4.57 -2.09 9.53
C LEU A 126 -3.24 -2.85 9.28
N PRO A 127 -3.06 -3.48 8.11
CA PRO A 127 -1.84 -4.20 7.75
C PRO A 127 -0.72 -3.21 7.38
N HIS A 128 -0.30 -2.39 8.35
CA HIS A 128 0.81 -1.44 8.21
C HIS A 128 2.11 -2.15 7.84
N ASP A 129 2.28 -3.39 8.28
CA ASP A 129 3.43 -4.21 7.95
C ASP A 129 3.47 -4.70 6.51
N GLU A 130 2.36 -4.59 5.78
CA GLU A 130 2.26 -4.97 4.38
C GLU A 130 2.28 -3.75 3.44
N LEU A 131 2.43 -2.53 3.99
CA LEU A 131 2.32 -1.30 3.20
C LEU A 131 3.25 -1.28 1.99
N TYR A 132 4.46 -1.82 2.10
CA TYR A 132 5.40 -1.88 0.99
C TYR A 132 4.93 -2.80 -0.14
N VAL A 133 4.19 -3.86 0.18
CA VAL A 133 3.58 -4.75 -0.82
C VAL A 133 2.48 -4.02 -1.56
N TYR A 134 1.65 -3.23 -0.86
CA TYR A 134 0.60 -2.43 -1.51
C TYR A 134 1.19 -1.30 -2.36
N GLU A 135 2.21 -0.61 -1.86
CA GLU A 135 2.94 0.41 -2.61
C GLU A 135 3.55 -0.19 -3.89
N ASP A 136 4.11 -1.39 -3.81
CA ASP A 136 4.65 -2.06 -4.97
C ASP A 136 3.58 -2.51 -5.96
N ALA A 137 2.50 -3.12 -5.49
CA ALA A 137 1.35 -3.46 -6.34
C ALA A 137 0.80 -2.23 -7.07
N LEU A 138 0.60 -1.12 -6.37
CA LEU A 138 0.12 0.13 -6.96
C LEU A 138 1.13 0.68 -8.00
N ARG A 139 2.43 0.59 -7.73
CA ARG A 139 3.48 0.99 -8.68
C ARG A 139 3.46 0.14 -9.96
N GLN A 140 3.11 -1.14 -9.84
CA GLN A 140 2.93 -2.05 -10.97
C GLN A 140 1.60 -1.83 -11.71
N GLY A 141 0.79 -0.84 -11.34
CA GLY A 141 -0.50 -0.57 -11.98
C GLY A 141 -1.66 -1.43 -11.46
N ARG A 142 -1.46 -2.16 -10.35
CA ARG A 142 -2.44 -3.07 -9.77
C ARG A 142 -3.32 -2.37 -8.75
N THR A 143 -4.50 -2.93 -8.49
CA THR A 143 -5.49 -2.38 -7.55
C THR A 143 -5.53 -3.22 -6.27
N VAL A 144 -5.63 -2.58 -5.10
CA VAL A 144 -5.67 -3.26 -3.80
C VAL A 144 -7.03 -3.05 -3.16
N VAL A 145 -7.65 -4.13 -2.67
CA VAL A 145 -8.84 -4.07 -1.82
C VAL A 145 -8.46 -4.49 -0.42
N ILE A 146 -8.89 -3.73 0.57
CA ILE A 146 -8.67 -3.99 1.99
C ILE A 146 -10.04 -4.03 2.66
N ALA A 147 -10.31 -5.07 3.43
CA ALA A 147 -11.56 -5.23 4.15
C ALA A 147 -11.29 -5.58 5.61
N VAL A 148 -11.99 -4.93 6.53
CA VAL A 148 -11.94 -5.25 7.96
C VAL A 148 -13.18 -6.05 8.33
N ALA A 149 -12.97 -7.26 8.84
CA ALA A 149 -14.03 -8.18 9.24
C ALA A 149 -13.86 -8.58 10.71
N GLU A 150 -14.90 -9.15 11.29
CA GLU A 150 -14.79 -9.81 12.60
C GLU A 150 -13.86 -11.03 12.52
N ASP A 151 -13.23 -11.36 13.65
CA ASP A 151 -12.33 -12.51 13.72
C ASP A 151 -13.07 -13.83 13.48
N GLY A 152 -12.34 -14.85 13.02
CA GLY A 152 -12.90 -16.18 12.79
C GLY A 152 -13.58 -16.31 11.42
N GLU A 153 -14.80 -16.82 11.38
CA GLU A 153 -15.51 -17.15 10.15
C GLU A 153 -15.70 -15.93 9.20
N PRO A 154 -16.12 -14.73 9.67
CA PRO A 154 -16.34 -13.61 8.77
C PRO A 154 -15.08 -13.18 8.01
N ALA A 155 -13.92 -13.16 8.67
CA ALA A 155 -12.66 -12.87 8.02
C ALA A 155 -12.25 -13.95 7.00
N THR A 156 -12.47 -15.23 7.31
CA THR A 156 -12.23 -16.32 6.36
C THR A 156 -13.13 -16.19 5.13
N GLN A 157 -14.43 -15.92 5.32
CA GLN A 157 -15.36 -15.72 4.21
C GLN A 157 -14.98 -14.50 3.36
N ALA A 158 -14.55 -13.39 3.98
CA ALA A 158 -14.08 -12.22 3.25
C ALA A 158 -12.81 -12.53 2.43
N GLN A 159 -11.88 -13.30 3.00
CA GLN A 159 -10.69 -13.77 2.28
C GLN A 159 -11.05 -14.68 1.09
N ASP A 160 -11.98 -15.61 1.28
CA ASP A 160 -12.47 -16.50 0.23
C ASP A 160 -13.16 -15.74 -0.90
N VAL A 161 -13.96 -14.72 -0.57
CA VAL A 161 -14.60 -13.83 -1.55
C VAL A 161 -13.55 -13.10 -2.40
N LEU A 162 -12.52 -12.54 -1.77
CA LEU A 162 -11.42 -11.88 -2.49
C LEU A 162 -10.72 -12.87 -3.42
N ALA A 163 -10.37 -14.05 -2.93
CA ALA A 163 -9.70 -15.09 -3.72
C ALA A 163 -10.56 -15.55 -4.91
N GLN A 164 -11.87 -15.79 -4.70
CA GLN A 164 -12.81 -16.18 -5.75
C GLN A 164 -13.00 -15.09 -6.82
N ALA A 165 -12.86 -13.82 -6.44
CA ALA A 165 -12.87 -12.70 -7.36
C ALA A 165 -11.55 -12.54 -8.16
N GLY A 166 -10.55 -13.41 -7.91
CA GLY A 166 -9.26 -13.41 -8.60
C GLY A 166 -8.18 -12.59 -7.91
N ALA A 167 -8.34 -12.28 -6.62
CA ALA A 167 -7.28 -11.62 -5.86
C ALA A 167 -6.05 -12.53 -5.74
N GLU A 168 -4.88 -11.94 -5.95
CA GLU A 168 -3.65 -12.46 -5.38
C GLU A 168 -3.61 -12.13 -3.88
N SER A 169 -3.15 -13.08 -3.07
CA SER A 169 -2.96 -12.85 -1.63
C SER A 169 -1.76 -11.95 -1.37
N VAL A 170 -1.78 -11.25 -0.23
CA VAL A 170 -0.66 -10.39 0.15
C VAL A 170 0.62 -11.19 0.38
N ASP A 171 0.51 -12.41 0.93
CA ASP A 171 1.66 -13.30 1.11
C ASP A 171 2.31 -13.69 -0.23
N ALA A 172 1.51 -14.00 -1.25
CA ALA A 172 2.02 -14.30 -2.58
C ALA A 172 2.69 -13.07 -3.21
N ALA A 173 2.06 -11.90 -3.11
CA ALA A 173 2.64 -10.67 -3.63
C ALA A 173 3.91 -10.26 -2.88
N ARG A 174 4.02 -10.56 -1.57
CA ARG A 174 5.23 -10.36 -0.77
C ARG A 174 6.37 -11.26 -1.24
N GLU A 175 6.07 -12.52 -1.55
CA GLU A 175 7.05 -13.44 -2.13
C GLU A 175 7.53 -12.96 -3.50
N ASP A 176 6.61 -12.62 -4.40
CA ASP A 176 6.95 -12.12 -5.73
C ASP A 176 7.78 -10.83 -5.67
N TRP A 177 7.43 -9.93 -4.75
CA TRP A 177 8.21 -8.72 -4.48
C TRP A 177 9.65 -9.04 -4.02
N TRP A 178 9.81 -9.99 -3.10
CA TRP A 178 11.13 -10.41 -2.66
C TRP A 178 11.93 -11.05 -3.79
N ILE A 179 11.32 -11.94 -4.57
CA ILE A 179 11.95 -12.59 -5.72
C ILE A 179 12.51 -11.55 -6.70
N GLY A 180 11.75 -10.48 -6.98
CA GLY A 180 12.19 -9.40 -7.86
C GLY A 180 13.40 -8.59 -7.34
N LEU A 181 13.66 -8.61 -6.03
CA LEU A 181 14.78 -7.92 -5.38
C LEU A 181 15.95 -8.84 -5.06
N ARG A 182 15.66 -10.13 -4.87
CA ARG A 182 16.56 -11.14 -4.30
C ARG A 182 17.92 -11.18 -4.98
N ASP A 183 17.95 -11.19 -6.31
CA ASP A 183 19.21 -11.30 -7.07
C ASP A 183 20.10 -10.08 -6.87
N ALA A 184 19.53 -8.87 -6.91
CA ALA A 184 20.27 -7.63 -6.71
C ALA A 184 20.78 -7.51 -5.25
N GLU A 185 19.97 -7.90 -4.28
CA GLU A 185 20.37 -7.85 -2.87
C GLU A 185 21.38 -8.95 -2.52
N LYS A 186 21.29 -10.12 -3.16
CA LYS A 186 22.31 -11.18 -3.09
C LYS A 186 23.67 -10.72 -3.58
N GLU A 187 23.72 -10.06 -4.73
CA GLU A 187 24.97 -9.50 -5.28
C GLU A 187 25.60 -8.49 -4.32
N GLN A 188 24.80 -7.58 -3.77
CA GLN A 188 25.27 -6.59 -2.80
C GLN A 188 25.76 -7.23 -1.49
N TYR A 189 24.99 -8.17 -0.93
CA TYR A 189 25.36 -8.87 0.30
C TYR A 189 26.68 -9.64 0.16
N THR A 190 26.85 -10.32 -0.97
CA THR A 190 28.05 -11.12 -1.26
C THR A 190 29.27 -10.23 -1.44
N ALA A 191 29.13 -9.10 -2.14
CA ALA A 191 30.21 -8.14 -2.39
C ALA A 191 30.74 -7.49 -1.10
N GLU A 192 29.87 -7.25 -0.11
CA GLU A 192 30.27 -6.57 1.12
C GLU A 192 30.99 -7.48 2.13
N GLN A 193 30.69 -8.79 2.20
CA GLN A 193 31.16 -9.62 3.33
C GLN A 193 31.53 -11.10 3.06
N GLY A 194 31.37 -11.63 1.84
CA GLY A 194 31.80 -13.00 1.53
C GLY A 194 31.13 -14.12 2.37
N ARG A 195 29.99 -13.83 3.03
CA ARG A 195 29.13 -14.84 3.65
C ARG A 195 28.13 -15.36 2.62
N ASP A 196 27.67 -16.59 2.80
CA ASP A 196 26.70 -17.21 1.92
C ASP A 196 25.31 -16.60 2.13
N PHE A 197 24.86 -15.80 1.14
CA PHE A 197 23.54 -15.18 1.14
C PHE A 197 22.42 -16.21 1.29
N GLU A 198 22.54 -17.40 0.68
CA GLU A 198 21.49 -18.42 0.72
C GLU A 198 21.23 -18.90 2.16
N THR A 199 22.28 -18.95 2.98
CA THR A 199 22.18 -19.32 4.40
C THR A 199 21.55 -18.21 5.24
N ASP A 200 21.85 -16.95 4.92
CA ASP A 200 21.43 -15.77 5.68
C ASP A 200 20.10 -15.16 5.18
N GLU A 201 19.60 -15.61 4.02
CA GLU A 201 18.53 -14.98 3.25
C GLU A 201 17.28 -14.73 4.08
N THR A 202 16.80 -15.75 4.81
CA THR A 202 15.57 -15.63 5.61
C THR A 202 15.67 -14.49 6.62
N LEU A 203 16.77 -14.41 7.36
CA LEU A 203 16.97 -13.37 8.37
C LEU A 203 17.25 -12.02 7.72
N TYR A 204 18.00 -12.00 6.62
CA TYR A 204 18.26 -10.80 5.85
C TYR A 204 16.97 -10.19 5.30
N ARG A 205 16.12 -11.01 4.66
CA ARG A 205 14.80 -10.63 4.16
C ARG A 205 13.93 -10.07 5.29
N GLN A 206 13.85 -10.74 6.43
CA GLN A 206 13.08 -10.26 7.58
C GLN A 206 13.54 -8.87 8.04
N GLY A 207 14.85 -8.64 8.10
CA GLY A 207 15.40 -7.32 8.41
C GLY A 207 15.03 -6.27 7.36
N TYR A 208 15.15 -6.62 6.09
CA TYR A 208 14.84 -5.75 4.96
C TYR A 208 13.35 -5.35 4.94
N GLU A 209 12.45 -6.32 5.08
CA GLU A 209 11.01 -6.07 5.23
C GLU A 209 10.69 -5.21 6.45
N ALA A 210 11.34 -5.47 7.59
CA ALA A 210 11.13 -4.69 8.81
C ALA A 210 11.52 -3.22 8.65
N ALA A 211 12.55 -2.89 7.87
CA ALA A 211 12.94 -1.50 7.58
C ALA A 211 11.89 -0.75 6.74
N HIS A 212 11.10 -1.47 5.94
CA HIS A 212 10.03 -0.88 5.15
C HIS A 212 8.74 -0.64 5.95
N HIS A 213 8.66 -1.09 7.20
CA HIS A 213 7.51 -0.87 8.08
C HIS A 213 7.32 0.63 8.38
N PRO A 214 6.09 1.19 8.34
CA PRO A 214 5.83 2.62 8.58
C PRO A 214 6.40 3.17 9.89
N ARG A 215 6.36 2.36 10.95
CA ARG A 215 6.93 2.71 12.27
C ARG A 215 8.46 2.60 12.35
N ALA A 216 9.10 2.03 11.34
CA ALA A 216 10.55 1.82 11.29
C ALA A 216 11.23 2.73 10.24
N ARG A 217 10.52 3.19 9.20
CA ARG A 217 11.09 4.02 8.13
C ARG A 217 11.81 5.25 8.67
N GLY A 218 13.09 5.39 8.31
CA GLY A 218 13.94 6.51 8.73
C GLY A 218 14.44 6.43 10.18
N LEU A 219 14.14 5.35 10.90
CA LEU A 219 14.69 5.07 12.23
C LEU A 219 15.89 4.13 12.13
N SER A 220 16.86 4.30 13.02
CA SER A 220 17.91 3.31 13.19
C SER A 220 17.37 2.02 13.81
N LEU A 221 18.15 0.95 13.73
CA LEU A 221 17.81 -0.33 14.36
C LEU A 221 17.63 -0.16 15.88
N ASP A 222 18.48 0.63 16.52
CA ASP A 222 18.40 0.92 17.96
C ASP A 222 17.12 1.67 18.33
N GLN A 223 16.71 2.63 17.50
CA GLN A 223 15.45 3.36 17.68
C GLN A 223 14.23 2.45 17.48
N SER A 224 14.35 1.40 16.68
CA SER A 224 13.28 0.43 16.43
C SER A 224 13.35 -0.81 17.33
N ALA A 225 14.34 -0.92 18.22
CA ALA A 225 14.67 -2.16 18.92
C ALA A 225 13.51 -2.73 19.75
N GLU A 226 12.74 -1.89 20.43
CA GLU A 226 11.57 -2.34 21.21
C GLU A 226 10.52 -3.01 20.31
N ASN A 227 10.20 -2.39 19.18
CA ASN A 227 9.23 -2.91 18.22
C ASN A 227 9.74 -4.20 17.55
N LEU A 228 11.01 -4.19 17.13
CA LEU A 228 11.65 -5.32 16.47
C LEU A 228 11.75 -6.54 17.40
N ARG A 229 12.10 -6.33 18.67
CA ARG A 229 12.13 -7.41 19.66
C ARG A 229 10.75 -8.02 19.89
N GLY A 230 9.71 -7.19 19.93
CA GLY A 230 8.34 -7.68 20.07
C GLY A 230 7.89 -8.59 18.93
N LYS A 231 8.27 -8.28 17.68
CA LYS A 231 7.85 -9.04 16.49
C LYS A 231 8.78 -10.20 16.13
N TYR A 232 10.09 -10.04 16.28
CA TYR A 232 11.12 -10.98 15.79
C TYR A 232 11.88 -11.71 16.91
N GLY A 233 11.56 -11.46 18.18
CA GLY A 233 12.27 -12.05 19.32
C GLY A 233 13.73 -11.62 19.34
N ASP A 234 14.65 -12.56 19.56
CA ASP A 234 16.10 -12.28 19.52
C ASP A 234 16.68 -12.28 18.09
N SER A 235 15.89 -12.68 17.09
CA SER A 235 16.34 -12.80 15.70
C SER A 235 16.76 -11.47 15.10
N TYR A 236 16.20 -10.35 15.57
CA TYR A 236 16.58 -9.00 15.09
C TYR A 236 18.03 -8.64 15.43
N GLU A 237 18.62 -9.29 16.45
CA GLU A 237 20.00 -9.10 16.83
C GLU A 237 20.96 -9.86 15.90
N HIS A 238 20.48 -10.76 15.05
CA HIS A 238 21.33 -11.52 14.13
C HIS A 238 21.98 -10.61 13.08
N PRO A 239 23.27 -10.79 12.74
CA PRO A 239 23.96 -9.92 11.77
C PRO A 239 23.29 -9.82 10.41
N ALA A 240 22.71 -10.93 9.91
CA ALA A 240 21.98 -10.92 8.64
C ALA A 240 20.73 -10.03 8.71
N PHE A 241 19.96 -10.11 9.79
CA PHE A 241 18.79 -9.25 10.01
C PHE A 241 19.19 -7.78 10.05
N ARG A 242 20.20 -7.43 10.87
CA ARG A 242 20.66 -6.03 10.97
C ARG A 242 21.06 -5.46 9.61
N ARG A 243 21.77 -6.26 8.81
CA ARG A 243 22.16 -5.87 7.44
C ARG A 243 20.97 -5.65 6.53
N GLY A 244 20.03 -6.58 6.52
CA GLY A 244 18.79 -6.42 5.76
C GLY A 244 18.08 -5.12 6.13
N TYR A 245 17.97 -4.86 7.43
CA TYR A 245 17.35 -3.64 7.95
C TYR A 245 18.08 -2.37 7.51
N GLU A 246 19.41 -2.31 7.69
CA GLU A 246 20.24 -1.17 7.27
C GLU A 246 20.14 -0.91 5.75
N ARG A 247 20.11 -1.99 4.96
CA ARG A 247 19.98 -1.91 3.51
C ARG A 247 18.61 -1.39 3.08
N GLY A 248 17.53 -1.87 3.70
CA GLY A 248 16.17 -1.36 3.48
C GLY A 248 16.05 0.13 3.83
N GLN A 249 16.69 0.59 4.92
CA GLN A 249 16.73 2.01 5.28
C GLN A 249 17.46 2.85 4.23
N ARG A 250 18.60 2.37 3.71
CA ARG A 250 19.36 3.06 2.65
C ARG A 250 18.55 3.20 1.36
N ARG A 251 17.83 2.14 0.97
CA ARG A 251 16.92 2.17 -0.18
C ARG A 251 15.83 3.23 0.00
N TYR A 252 15.27 3.35 1.21
CA TYR A 252 14.27 4.35 1.53
C TYR A 252 14.83 5.78 1.48
N SER A 253 16.05 6.03 1.96
CA SER A 253 16.69 7.35 1.87
C SER A 253 16.96 7.76 0.42
N GLU A 254 17.47 6.84 -0.42
CA GLU A 254 17.70 7.07 -1.85
C GLU A 254 16.40 7.50 -2.58
N LEU A 255 15.27 6.85 -2.25
CA LEU A 255 13.95 7.20 -2.79
C LEU A 255 13.40 8.53 -2.28
N ARG A 256 13.85 9.02 -1.11
CA ARG A 256 13.49 10.36 -0.60
C ARG A 256 14.34 11.46 -1.21
N GLU A 257 15.62 11.21 -1.42
CA GLU A 257 16.57 12.19 -1.97
C GLU A 257 16.30 12.48 -3.45
N SER A 258 15.94 11.46 -4.24
CA SER A 258 15.47 11.64 -5.64
C SER A 258 14.22 12.50 -5.77
N ARG A 259 13.57 12.86 -4.65
CA ARG A 259 12.40 13.75 -4.58
C ARG A 259 12.78 15.23 -4.42
N GLN A 260 14.04 15.56 -4.13
CA GLN A 260 14.51 16.94 -3.88
C GLN A 260 15.34 17.52 -5.03
N SER A 261 15.75 16.69 -6.00
CA SER A 261 16.48 17.06 -7.22
C SER A 261 15.55 17.22 -8.41
#